data_AF-A0A0K8SW04-F1
#
_entry.id   AF-A0A0K8SW04-F1
#
_cell.length_a   1.000
_cell.length_b   1.000
_cell.length_c   1.000
_cell.angle_alpha   90.00
_cell.angle_beta   90.00
_cell.angle_gamma   90.00
#
_symmetry.space_group_name_H-M   'P 1'
#
loop_
_entity.id
_entity.type
_entity.pdbx_description
1 polymer ?
#
loop_
_entity_poly.entity_id
_entity_poly.type
_entity_poly.pdbx_seq_one_letter_code
_entity_poly.pdbx_strand_id
1 'polypeptide(L)'
;PVCKELYSNPVLMPCYHSLCLNCALSLQTPAATGQESLAEEVDKLSILSETDSGVVCTSRPNSYVGTPNLQGILFPPLSCSALSLACPVCTKTVYFDENGAHNLPKYRAMQNIVDKYGESRELAPKCELCTREPARTATVLCEQCEVHYCDECRENCHPAKGALAKHTLTTPGRAALRTRDAARETFCSDHQD
;
A
#
# COMPACT_ATOMS: atom_id res chain seq x y z
N PRO A 1 2.01 5.08 -12.70
CA PRO A 1 1.62 6.39 -12.10
C PRO A 1 1.84 6.38 -10.58
N VAL A 2 2.25 7.52 -10.01
CA VAL A 2 2.96 7.69 -8.73
C VAL A 2 4.46 7.34 -8.81
N CYS A 3 4.86 6.07 -8.72
CA CYS A 3 6.29 5.69 -8.75
C CYS A 3 6.95 5.69 -10.13
N LYS A 4 6.18 5.88 -11.21
CA LYS A 4 6.63 5.86 -12.63
C LYS A 4 7.26 4.53 -13.11
N GLU A 5 7.26 3.49 -12.30
CA GLU A 5 7.71 2.16 -12.64
C GLU A 5 6.58 1.24 -13.12
N LEU A 6 6.94 0.04 -13.59
CA LEU A 6 6.00 -1.06 -13.77
C LEU A 6 5.30 -1.39 -12.43
N TYR A 7 4.04 -1.81 -12.50
CA TYR A 7 3.27 -2.11 -11.30
C TYR A 7 3.89 -3.26 -10.48
N SER A 8 4.18 -2.98 -9.20
CA SER A 8 4.57 -3.99 -8.22
C SER A 8 3.44 -4.16 -7.21
N ASN A 9 2.95 -5.40 -7.07
CA ASN A 9 1.78 -5.73 -6.25
C ASN A 9 0.60 -4.78 -6.50
N PRO A 10 0.04 -4.73 -7.73
CA PRO A 10 -1.01 -3.79 -8.06
C PRO A 10 -2.29 -4.09 -7.27
N VAL A 11 -2.94 -3.04 -6.82
CA VAL A 11 -4.23 -3.04 -6.12
C VAL A 11 -5.24 -2.16 -6.85
N LEU A 12 -6.52 -2.49 -6.71
CA LEU A 12 -7.64 -1.76 -7.30
C LEU A 12 -8.30 -0.85 -6.26
N MET A 13 -8.41 0.44 -6.59
CA MET A 13 -9.26 1.36 -5.86
C MET A 13 -10.74 1.11 -6.20
N PRO A 14 -11.70 1.46 -5.32
CA PRO A 14 -13.14 1.45 -5.61
C PRO A 14 -13.56 2.27 -6.84
N CYS A 15 -12.72 3.22 -7.28
CA CYS A 15 -12.90 3.96 -8.52
C CYS A 15 -12.34 3.27 -9.78
N TYR A 16 -11.96 1.99 -9.68
CA TYR A 16 -11.38 1.14 -10.73
C TYR A 16 -10.02 1.60 -11.29
N HIS A 17 -9.33 2.52 -10.61
CA HIS A 17 -7.95 2.87 -10.93
C HIS A 17 -6.97 1.99 -10.15
N SER A 18 -5.84 1.67 -10.78
CA SER A 18 -4.80 0.80 -10.23
C SER A 18 -3.63 1.58 -9.65
N LEU A 19 -3.14 1.12 -8.49
CA LEU A 19 -1.94 1.62 -7.80
C LEU A 19 -1.04 0.45 -7.42
N CYS A 20 0.27 0.67 -7.25
CA CYS A 20 1.09 -0.27 -6.51
C CYS A 20 0.66 -0.24 -5.03
N LEU A 21 0.68 -1.37 -4.33
CA LEU A 21 0.36 -1.41 -2.90
C LEU A 21 1.23 -0.41 -2.12
N ASN A 22 2.54 -0.37 -2.39
CA ASN A 22 3.44 0.57 -1.73
C ASN A 22 3.09 2.04 -2.03
N CYS A 23 2.65 2.35 -3.25
CA CYS A 23 2.19 3.71 -3.58
C CYS A 23 0.91 4.07 -2.83
N ALA A 24 -0.01 3.12 -2.66
CA ALA A 24 -1.22 3.35 -1.89
C ALA A 24 -0.90 3.58 -0.40
N LEU A 25 0.03 2.81 0.17
CA LEU A 25 0.51 2.98 1.54
C LEU A 25 1.22 4.32 1.77
N SER A 26 2.02 4.79 0.81
CA SER A 26 2.71 6.09 0.93
C SER A 26 1.76 7.28 0.78
N LEU A 27 0.63 7.11 0.08
CA LEU A 27 -0.34 8.19 -0.18
C LEU A 27 -1.51 8.21 0.81
N GLN A 28 -1.68 7.18 1.63
CA GLN A 28 -2.75 7.16 2.62
C GLN A 28 -2.41 8.12 3.78
N THR A 29 -3.45 8.73 4.35
CA THR A 29 -3.34 9.67 5.46
C THR A 29 -4.32 9.30 6.57
N PRO A 30 -4.06 9.65 7.84
CA PRO A 30 -5.07 9.58 8.89
C PRO A 30 -6.31 10.39 8.47
N ALA A 31 -7.50 9.81 8.58
CA ALA A 31 -8.75 10.47 8.29
C ALA A 31 -9.06 11.44 9.43
N ALA A 32 -8.59 12.69 9.31
CA ALA A 32 -9.02 13.75 10.19
C ALA A 32 -10.53 14.00 9.95
N THR A 33 -11.35 13.73 10.97
CA THR A 33 -12.73 14.23 11.00
C THR A 33 -12.68 15.76 11.07
N GLY A 34 -12.78 16.40 9.91
CA GLY A 34 -13.11 17.82 9.75
C GLY A 34 -12.27 18.81 10.54
N GLN A 35 -11.08 19.15 10.05
CA GLN A 35 -10.65 20.55 9.99
C GLN A 35 -10.00 20.77 8.63
N GLU A 36 -10.56 21.74 7.89
CA GLU A 36 -9.99 22.23 6.64
C GLU A 36 -8.52 22.59 6.85
N SER A 37 -7.69 22.14 5.91
CA SER A 37 -6.29 22.53 5.80
C SER A 37 -6.19 24.03 5.51
N LEU A 38 -5.92 24.81 6.54
CA LEU A 38 -5.22 26.09 6.40
C LEU A 38 -3.84 25.90 7.01
N ALA A 39 -2.91 25.48 6.17
CA ALA A 39 -1.50 25.75 6.42
C ALA A 39 -1.32 27.26 6.25
N GLU A 40 -1.04 27.98 7.35
CA GLU A 40 -0.10 29.10 7.37
C GLU A 40 0.05 29.68 8.79
N GLU A 41 1.32 29.89 9.15
CA GLU A 41 1.85 30.83 10.15
C GLU A 41 1.78 30.48 11.65
N VAL A 42 2.92 29.95 12.11
CA VAL A 42 3.46 30.20 13.44
C VAL A 42 3.72 31.71 13.60
N ASP A 43 2.99 32.36 14.51
CA ASP A 43 3.43 33.48 15.38
C ASP A 43 2.26 34.45 15.67
N LYS A 44 1.65 34.35 16.87
CA LYS A 44 1.35 35.50 17.75
C LYS A 44 0.56 35.09 19.00
N LEU A 45 1.16 35.35 20.16
CA LEU A 45 0.42 35.59 21.40
C LEU A 45 -0.56 36.76 21.24
N SER A 46 -1.82 36.55 21.65
CA SER A 46 -2.76 37.54 22.22
C SER A 46 -3.94 36.74 22.82
N ILE A 47 -4.00 36.50 24.13
CA ILE A 47 -4.60 37.37 25.17
C ILE A 47 -5.99 37.92 24.74
N LEU A 48 -7.07 37.31 25.25
CA LEU A 48 -8.18 37.92 26.02
C LEU A 48 -9.55 37.22 25.82
N SER A 49 -10.10 36.82 26.98
CA SER A 49 -11.48 37.02 27.43
C SER A 49 -12.62 36.12 26.93
N GLU A 50 -13.05 35.31 27.88
CA GLU A 50 -14.42 35.02 28.28
C GLU A 50 -15.42 36.16 27.92
N THR A 51 -16.43 35.86 27.11
CA THR A 51 -17.82 36.42 27.07
C THR A 51 -18.50 35.90 25.81
N ASP A 52 -19.44 34.96 25.93
CA ASP A 52 -20.88 35.22 25.96
C ASP A 52 -21.40 35.98 24.72
N SER A 53 -21.74 35.23 23.66
CA SER A 53 -22.90 35.54 22.81
C SER A 53 -23.06 34.55 21.65
N GLY A 54 -24.21 33.88 21.63
CA GLY A 54 -25.12 33.99 20.49
C GLY A 54 -24.98 33.00 19.33
N VAL A 55 -25.85 31.99 19.36
CA VAL A 55 -26.52 31.35 18.21
C VAL A 55 -25.64 30.61 17.19
N VAL A 56 -25.60 29.28 17.31
CA VAL A 56 -25.14 28.40 16.21
C VAL A 56 -26.35 28.01 15.37
N CYS A 57 -26.53 28.69 14.25
CA CYS A 57 -27.29 28.18 13.12
C CYS A 57 -26.36 27.30 12.28
N THR A 58 -26.40 25.98 12.46
CA THR A 58 -25.93 25.05 11.42
C THR A 58 -26.99 24.00 11.16
N SER A 59 -27.52 24.08 9.95
CA SER A 59 -28.55 23.22 9.36
C SER A 59 -28.12 21.76 9.41
N ARG A 60 -28.61 21.00 10.39
CA ARG A 60 -28.48 19.54 10.40
C ARG A 60 -29.54 18.92 9.50
N PRO A 61 -29.19 18.02 8.57
CA PRO A 61 -30.10 16.95 8.20
C PRO A 61 -30.16 15.94 9.35
N ASN A 62 -31.39 15.65 9.74
CA ASN A 62 -31.80 14.69 10.75
C ASN A 62 -31.30 13.26 10.44
N SER A 63 -30.55 12.63 11.36
CA SER A 63 -30.77 11.22 11.73
C SER A 63 -29.82 10.80 12.84
N TYR A 64 -30.25 10.95 14.10
CA TYR A 64 -30.34 9.89 15.10
C TYR A 64 -30.39 10.51 16.50
N VAL A 65 -31.39 10.06 17.25
CA VAL A 65 -31.85 10.56 18.54
C VAL A 65 -30.87 10.16 19.64
N GLY A 66 -30.53 11.10 20.53
CA GLY A 66 -30.00 10.78 21.87
C GLY A 66 -28.84 11.66 22.36
N THR A 67 -29.13 12.87 22.85
CA THR A 67 -28.30 13.53 23.90
C THR A 67 -28.81 13.06 25.27
N PRO A 68 -27.96 12.81 26.30
CA PRO A 68 -27.02 13.82 26.79
C PRO A 68 -25.68 13.28 27.32
N ASN A 69 -24.56 13.88 26.90
CA ASN A 69 -23.46 14.14 27.82
C ASN A 69 -22.60 15.31 27.30
N LEU A 70 -22.69 16.44 28.02
CA LEU A 70 -22.03 17.70 27.69
C LEU A 70 -20.51 17.67 27.96
N GLN A 71 -19.94 16.54 28.42
CA GLN A 71 -18.49 16.40 28.65
C GLN A 71 -17.70 15.80 27.47
N GLY A 72 -18.35 15.50 26.34
CA GLY A 72 -17.66 14.98 25.13
C GLY A 72 -17.12 16.03 24.15
N ILE A 73 -17.27 17.33 24.43
CA ILE A 73 -16.87 18.42 23.51
C ILE A 73 -15.43 18.88 23.75
N LEU A 74 -14.86 18.63 24.94
CA LEU A 74 -13.52 19.12 25.32
C LEU A 74 -12.41 18.07 25.19
N PHE A 75 -12.77 16.80 25.03
CA PHE A 75 -11.82 15.71 24.77
C PHE A 75 -12.43 14.75 23.75
N PRO A 76 -11.89 14.64 22.53
CA PRO A 76 -12.32 13.61 21.59
C PRO A 76 -12.09 12.23 22.23
N PRO A 77 -13.06 11.29 22.16
CA PRO A 77 -12.76 9.92 22.50
C PRO A 77 -11.79 9.36 21.47
N LEU A 78 -10.63 8.91 21.97
CA LEU A 78 -9.90 7.71 21.54
C LEU A 78 -9.80 7.47 20.03
N SER A 79 -8.60 7.73 19.49
CA SER A 79 -8.02 6.97 18.36
C SER A 79 -9.01 6.59 17.26
N CYS A 80 -9.47 7.59 16.48
CA CYS A 80 -10.03 7.28 15.17
C CYS A 80 -8.86 6.85 14.27
N SER A 81 -8.52 5.56 14.30
CA SER A 81 -7.53 4.92 13.42
C SER A 81 -8.01 4.83 11.96
N ALA A 82 -9.05 5.58 11.59
CA ALA A 82 -9.55 5.61 10.23
C ALA A 82 -8.49 6.22 9.32
N LEU A 83 -8.26 5.59 8.18
CA LEU A 83 -7.31 6.03 7.16
C LEU A 83 -8.09 6.49 5.94
N SER A 84 -7.54 7.42 5.17
CA SER A 84 -8.10 7.90 3.91
C SER A 84 -7.05 7.85 2.80
N LEU A 85 -7.49 7.60 1.58
CA LEU A 85 -6.64 7.62 0.38
C LEU A 85 -7.38 8.29 -0.76
N ALA A 86 -6.78 9.34 -1.32
CA ALA A 86 -7.27 9.98 -2.53
C ALA A 86 -6.69 9.30 -3.78
N CYS A 87 -7.54 8.94 -4.74
CA CYS A 87 -7.08 8.39 -6.00
C CYS A 87 -6.28 9.47 -6.79
N PRO A 88 -5.03 9.21 -7.19
CA PRO A 88 -4.23 10.21 -7.92
C PRO A 88 -4.68 10.41 -9.38
N VAL A 89 -5.65 9.63 -9.87
CA VAL A 89 -6.17 9.75 -11.24
C VAL A 89 -7.48 10.55 -11.27
N CYS A 90 -8.42 10.25 -10.38
CA CYS A 90 -9.75 10.85 -10.38
C CYS A 90 -10.11 11.60 -9.10
N THR A 91 -9.14 11.79 -8.19
CA THR A 91 -9.24 12.53 -6.91
C THR A 91 -10.34 12.05 -5.95
N LYS A 92 -10.99 10.92 -6.22
CA LYS A 92 -11.98 10.31 -5.31
C LYS A 92 -11.28 9.80 -4.05
N THR A 93 -11.74 10.24 -2.89
CA THR A 93 -11.27 9.79 -1.58
C THR A 93 -12.04 8.57 -1.11
N VAL A 94 -11.31 7.60 -0.57
CA VAL A 94 -11.85 6.37 0.03
C VAL A 94 -11.37 6.31 1.47
N TYR A 95 -12.24 5.86 2.37
CA TYR A 95 -11.97 5.69 3.80
C TYR A 95 -11.82 4.21 4.14
N PHE A 96 -10.90 3.92 5.04
CA PHE A 96 -10.54 2.58 5.51
C PHE A 96 -10.49 2.55 7.03
N ASP A 97 -10.47 1.34 7.57
CA ASP A 97 -10.14 1.06 8.96
C ASP A 97 -8.61 1.07 9.18
N GLU A 98 -8.16 0.47 10.28
CA GLU A 98 -6.75 0.44 10.72
C GLU A 98 -5.82 -0.23 9.72
N ASN A 99 -6.33 -1.12 8.86
CA ASN A 99 -5.53 -1.84 7.88
C ASN A 99 -5.31 -1.04 6.58
N GLY A 100 -6.03 0.06 6.37
CA GLY A 100 -5.74 1.03 5.31
C GLY A 100 -5.71 0.42 3.90
N ALA A 101 -4.69 0.78 3.13
CA ALA A 101 -4.51 0.32 1.76
C ALA A 101 -4.30 -1.20 1.62
N HIS A 102 -3.98 -1.94 2.69
CA HIS A 102 -3.87 -3.41 2.63
C HIS A 102 -5.21 -4.09 2.35
N ASN A 103 -6.33 -3.43 2.62
CA ASN A 103 -7.67 -3.95 2.35
C ASN A 103 -8.07 -3.83 0.87
N LEU A 104 -7.27 -3.17 0.04
CA LEU A 104 -7.57 -3.01 -1.37
C LEU A 104 -7.48 -4.36 -2.12
N PRO A 105 -8.45 -4.68 -2.97
CA PRO A 105 -8.40 -5.88 -3.79
C PRO A 105 -7.13 -5.95 -4.64
N LYS A 106 -6.43 -7.09 -4.59
CA LYS A 106 -5.25 -7.34 -5.43
C LYS A 106 -5.66 -7.44 -6.89
N TYR A 107 -4.99 -6.70 -7.76
CA TYR A 107 -5.29 -6.68 -9.20
C TYR A 107 -4.49 -7.74 -9.96
N ARG A 108 -4.84 -9.01 -9.77
CA ARG A 108 -4.10 -10.16 -10.33
C ARG A 108 -3.94 -10.12 -11.84
N ALA A 109 -4.96 -9.69 -12.58
CA ALA A 109 -4.87 -9.53 -14.03
C ALA A 109 -3.79 -8.53 -14.44
N MET A 110 -3.70 -7.38 -13.76
CA MET A 110 -2.66 -6.38 -14.01
C MET A 110 -1.26 -6.91 -13.68
N GLN A 111 -1.12 -7.63 -12.56
CA GLN A 111 0.14 -8.30 -12.22
C GLN A 111 0.57 -9.27 -13.34
N ASN A 112 -0.34 -10.11 -13.83
CA ASN A 112 -0.07 -11.03 -14.93
C ASN A 112 0.34 -10.32 -16.24
N ILE A 113 -0.26 -9.16 -16.53
CA ILE A 113 0.11 -8.34 -17.70
C ILE A 113 1.52 -7.79 -17.54
N VAL A 114 1.85 -7.21 -16.38
CA VAL A 114 3.18 -6.68 -16.08
C VAL A 114 4.23 -7.77 -16.15
N ASP A 115 3.94 -8.94 -15.57
CA ASP A 115 4.84 -10.10 -15.60
C ASP A 115 5.12 -10.54 -17.05
N LYS A 116 4.06 -10.73 -17.85
CA LYS A 116 4.19 -11.15 -19.25
C LYS A 116 4.95 -10.10 -20.08
N TYR A 117 4.72 -8.83 -19.81
CA TYR A 117 5.42 -7.73 -20.47
C TYR A 117 6.90 -7.70 -20.09
N GLY A 118 7.23 -7.95 -18.81
CA GLY A 118 8.61 -8.08 -18.33
C GLY A 118 9.34 -9.23 -18.99
N GLU A 119 8.71 -10.41 -19.07
CA GLU A 119 9.24 -11.59 -19.76
C GLU A 119 9.50 -11.31 -21.24
N SER A 120 8.52 -10.73 -21.95
CA SER A 120 8.60 -10.47 -23.40
C SER A 120 9.66 -9.44 -23.78
N ARG A 121 10.13 -8.64 -22.82
CA ARG A 121 11.16 -7.61 -23.02
C ARG A 121 12.50 -7.94 -22.36
N GLU A 122 12.67 -9.18 -21.90
CA GLU A 122 13.87 -9.63 -21.18
C GLU A 122 14.22 -8.75 -19.97
N LEU A 123 13.22 -8.14 -19.34
CA LEU A 123 13.37 -7.32 -18.12
C LEU A 123 13.53 -8.21 -16.88
N ALA A 124 14.20 -9.35 -17.04
CA ALA A 124 14.51 -10.23 -15.93
C ALA A 124 15.42 -9.48 -14.95
N PRO A 125 15.16 -9.60 -13.63
CA PRO A 125 15.96 -8.93 -12.62
C PRO A 125 17.42 -9.33 -12.77
N LYS A 126 18.33 -8.36 -12.65
CA LYS A 126 19.77 -8.59 -12.72
C LYS A 126 20.31 -8.92 -11.34
N CYS A 127 21.41 -9.66 -11.31
CA CYS A 127 22.11 -9.96 -10.08
C CYS A 127 22.74 -8.70 -9.49
N GLU A 128 22.51 -8.47 -8.20
CA GLU A 128 22.98 -7.27 -7.49
C GLU A 128 24.45 -7.39 -7.04
N LEU A 129 25.01 -8.60 -7.01
CA LEU A 129 26.39 -8.87 -6.58
C LEU A 129 27.38 -9.09 -7.73
N CYS A 130 26.93 -8.97 -8.99
CA CYS A 130 27.85 -9.09 -10.12
C CYS A 130 28.77 -7.86 -10.19
N THR A 131 30.09 -8.09 -10.13
CA THR A 131 31.11 -7.04 -10.31
C THR A 131 31.42 -6.75 -11.79
N ARG A 132 30.90 -7.56 -12.71
CA ARG A 132 31.08 -7.41 -14.16
C ARG A 132 29.85 -6.79 -14.80
N GLU A 133 30.06 -5.84 -15.71
CA GLU A 133 29.01 -5.26 -16.56
C GLU A 133 28.93 -5.94 -17.94
N PRO A 134 27.73 -6.22 -18.49
CA PRO A 134 26.43 -6.11 -17.82
C PRO A 134 26.26 -7.20 -16.75
N ALA A 135 25.64 -6.84 -15.63
CA ALA A 135 25.30 -7.80 -14.59
C ALA A 135 24.44 -8.94 -15.17
N ARG A 136 24.77 -10.18 -14.79
CA ARG A 136 24.03 -11.36 -15.25
C ARG A 136 22.60 -11.36 -14.72
N THR A 137 21.71 -11.99 -15.45
CA THR A 137 20.34 -12.25 -15.01
C THR A 137 20.35 -13.04 -13.70
N ALA A 138 19.56 -12.60 -12.74
CA ALA A 138 19.36 -13.32 -11.50
C ALA A 138 18.54 -14.59 -11.76
N THR A 139 18.95 -15.68 -11.11
CA THR A 139 18.30 -16.99 -11.19
C THR A 139 17.67 -17.38 -9.85
N VAL A 140 18.07 -16.73 -8.75
CA VAL A 140 17.48 -16.88 -7.42
C VAL A 140 17.22 -15.52 -6.75
N LEU A 141 16.15 -15.44 -5.96
CA LEU A 141 15.88 -14.39 -4.98
C LEU A 141 15.92 -15.03 -3.58
N CYS A 142 16.69 -14.44 -2.66
CA CYS A 142 16.66 -14.87 -1.27
C CYS A 142 15.63 -14.04 -0.49
N GLU A 143 14.56 -14.65 0.00
CA GLU A 143 13.47 -13.92 0.68
C GLU A 143 13.93 -13.22 1.96
N GLN A 144 14.88 -13.81 2.69
CA GLN A 144 15.37 -13.27 3.96
C GLN A 144 16.44 -12.18 3.77
N CYS A 145 17.11 -12.16 2.61
CA CYS A 145 18.11 -11.15 2.29
C CYS A 145 17.55 -10.07 1.38
N GLU A 146 16.40 -10.33 0.74
CA GLU A 146 15.75 -9.48 -0.27
C GLU A 146 16.67 -9.13 -1.45
N VAL A 147 17.58 -10.04 -1.81
CA VAL A 147 18.62 -9.81 -2.83
C VAL A 147 18.55 -10.84 -3.96
N HIS A 148 18.75 -10.36 -5.18
CA HIS A 148 18.78 -11.16 -6.40
C HIS A 148 20.20 -11.65 -6.74
N TYR A 149 20.37 -12.97 -6.89
CA TYR A 149 21.65 -13.60 -7.21
C TYR A 149 21.56 -14.34 -8.56
N CYS A 150 22.63 -14.26 -9.35
CA CYS A 150 22.90 -15.26 -10.39
C CYS A 150 23.51 -16.51 -9.74
N ASP A 151 23.50 -17.65 -10.45
CA ASP A 151 23.96 -18.93 -9.89
C ASP A 151 25.39 -18.86 -9.31
N GLU A 152 26.31 -18.19 -9.99
CA GLU A 152 27.68 -18.03 -9.50
C GLU A 152 27.77 -17.17 -8.23
N CYS A 153 27.05 -16.04 -8.18
CA CYS A 153 27.04 -15.18 -6.99
C CYS A 153 26.32 -15.87 -5.81
N ARG A 154 25.32 -16.70 -6.08
CA ARG A 154 24.66 -17.53 -5.07
C ARG A 154 25.67 -18.47 -4.43
N GLU A 155 26.42 -19.24 -5.21
CA GLU A 155 27.35 -20.21 -4.63
C GLU A 155 28.54 -19.56 -3.92
N ASN A 156 29.00 -18.42 -4.42
CA ASN A 156 30.16 -17.73 -3.87
C ASN A 156 29.84 -16.86 -2.64
N CYS A 157 28.65 -16.24 -2.61
CA CYS A 157 28.27 -15.27 -1.57
C CYS A 157 27.08 -15.72 -0.71
N HIS A 158 26.33 -16.73 -1.15
CA HIS A 158 25.18 -17.30 -0.43
C HIS A 158 25.20 -18.86 -0.45
N PRO A 159 26.28 -19.49 0.06
CA PRO A 159 26.29 -20.94 0.19
C PRO A 159 25.24 -21.37 1.22
N ALA A 160 24.51 -22.45 0.93
CA ALA A 160 23.51 -23.03 1.82
C ALA A 160 24.14 -23.77 3.03
N LYS A 161 25.03 -23.09 3.76
CA LYS A 161 25.78 -23.59 4.90
C LYS A 161 25.57 -22.69 6.12
N GLY A 162 25.53 -23.29 7.30
CA GLY A 162 25.41 -22.54 8.55
C GLY A 162 24.09 -21.78 8.66
N ALA A 163 24.15 -20.51 9.07
CA ALA A 163 22.97 -19.67 9.30
C ALA A 163 22.12 -19.44 8.03
N LEU A 164 22.74 -19.44 6.85
CA LEU A 164 22.08 -19.19 5.57
C LEU A 164 21.29 -20.41 5.05
N ALA A 165 21.49 -21.61 5.61
CA ALA A 165 20.74 -22.80 5.21
C ALA A 165 19.23 -22.71 5.51
N LYS A 166 18.84 -21.80 6.41
CA LYS A 166 17.43 -21.53 6.73
C LYS A 166 16.78 -20.53 5.76
N HIS A 167 17.55 -19.95 4.84
CA HIS A 167 17.03 -18.98 3.90
C HIS A 167 16.36 -19.68 2.73
N THR A 168 15.21 -19.14 2.32
CA THR A 168 14.39 -19.61 1.22
C THR A 168 14.86 -18.92 -0.05
N LEU A 169 15.41 -19.69 -0.98
CA LEU A 169 15.74 -19.23 -2.31
C LEU A 169 14.57 -19.56 -3.23
N THR A 170 13.97 -18.51 -3.80
CA THR A 170 12.89 -18.61 -4.78
C THR A 170 13.41 -18.20 -6.14
N THR A 171 12.73 -18.56 -7.22
CA THR A 171 13.08 -18.05 -8.55
C THR A 171 12.66 -16.58 -8.69
N PRO A 172 13.54 -15.71 -9.20
CA PRO A 172 13.31 -14.30 -9.36
C PRO A 172 12.51 -14.09 -10.66
N GLY A 173 11.40 -13.38 -10.55
CA GLY A 173 10.37 -13.45 -11.59
C GLY A 173 9.68 -14.82 -11.64
N ARG A 174 8.61 -14.89 -12.42
CA ARG A 174 7.43 -15.77 -12.28
C ARG A 174 7.59 -17.28 -11.98
N ALA A 175 8.75 -17.92 -12.04
CA ALA A 175 8.82 -19.37 -11.77
C ALA A 175 8.45 -19.74 -10.31
N ALA A 176 8.58 -18.83 -9.34
CA ALA A 176 8.24 -19.09 -7.93
C ALA A 176 6.77 -18.78 -7.63
N LEU A 177 6.20 -17.80 -8.34
CA LEU A 177 4.80 -17.44 -8.20
C LEU A 177 3.90 -18.44 -8.92
N ARG A 178 4.32 -19.02 -10.06
CA ARG A 178 3.52 -20.02 -10.78
C ARG A 178 3.22 -21.27 -9.96
N THR A 179 4.17 -21.78 -9.16
CA THR A 179 3.93 -22.97 -8.32
C THR A 179 2.98 -22.68 -7.14
N ARG A 180 2.83 -21.42 -6.71
CA ARG A 180 1.84 -21.04 -5.67
C ARG A 180 0.51 -20.55 -6.23
N ASP A 181 0.49 -19.85 -7.35
CA ASP A 181 -0.73 -19.27 -7.96
C ASP A 181 -1.41 -20.23 -8.94
N ALA A 182 -0.70 -21.18 -9.59
CA ALA A 182 -1.37 -22.27 -10.34
C ALA A 182 -2.15 -23.21 -9.40
N ALA A 183 -1.83 -23.23 -8.11
CA ALA A 183 -2.57 -23.95 -7.09
C ALA A 183 -3.80 -23.17 -6.57
N ARG A 184 -4.02 -21.92 -7.01
CA ARG A 184 -5.16 -21.07 -6.64
C ARG A 184 -5.84 -20.54 -7.88
N GLU A 185 -6.37 -21.45 -8.71
CA GLU A 185 -7.42 -21.06 -9.65
C GLU A 185 -8.51 -20.31 -8.88
N THR A 186 -8.76 -19.07 -9.29
CA THR A 186 -9.73 -18.21 -8.62
C THR A 186 -11.07 -18.50 -9.27
N PHE A 187 -11.81 -19.44 -8.71
CA PHE A 187 -13.16 -19.76 -9.16
C PHE A 187 -14.10 -18.61 -8.80
N CYS A 188 -15.11 -18.41 -9.65
CA CYS A 188 -16.25 -17.57 -9.27
C CYS A 188 -16.95 -18.26 -8.10
N SER A 189 -17.19 -17.52 -7.02
CA SER A 189 -17.91 -18.04 -5.84
C SER A 189 -19.31 -18.55 -6.15
N ASP A 190 -19.90 -18.10 -7.26
CA ASP A 190 -21.26 -18.47 -7.71
C ASP A 190 -21.26 -19.59 -8.76
N HIS A 191 -20.11 -20.02 -9.26
CA HIS A 191 -19.99 -21.06 -10.29
C HIS A 191 -18.89 -22.05 -9.92
N GLN A 192 -19.24 -22.99 -9.03
CA GLN A 192 -18.42 -24.13 -8.67
C GLN A 192 -19.09 -25.39 -9.23
N ASP A 193 -18.77 -25.74 -10.47
CA ASP A 193 -19.13 -27.03 -11.11
C ASP A 193 -17.93 -27.99 -11.05
#